data_AF-A0A8D0H1N0-F1
#
_entry.id   AF-A0A8D0H1N0-F1
#
_cell.length_a   1.000
_cell.length_b   1.000
_cell.length_c   1.000
_cell.angle_alpha   90.00
_cell.angle_beta   90.00
_cell.angle_gamma   90.00
#
_symmetry.space_group_name_H-M   'P 1'
#
loop_
_entity.id
_entity.type
_entity.pdbx_description
1 polymer ?
#
loop_
_entity_poly.entity_id
_entity_poly.type
_entity_poly.pdbx_seq_one_letter_code
_entity_poly.pdbx_strand_id
1 'polypeptide(L)' 'MLIAGCIYKYIEYRGAEKEWGDGIRGLSLNAARYALLRVEHGAPHTKNW' A
#
# COMPACT_ATOMS: atom_id res chain seq x y z
N MET A 1 -8.14 -19.04 11.68
CA MET A 1 -7.52 -17.70 11.76
C MET A 1 -6.32 -17.55 10.84
N LEU A 2 -5.34 -18.47 10.86
CA LEU A 2 -4.14 -18.39 9.98
C LEU A 2 -4.49 -18.42 8.48
N ILE A 3 -5.36 -19.34 8.08
CA ILE A 3 -5.77 -19.55 6.68
C ILE A 3 -6.44 -18.29 6.10
N ALA A 4 -7.28 -17.60 6.87
CA ALA A 4 -7.92 -16.37 6.44
C ALA A 4 -6.90 -15.24 6.20
N GLY A 5 -5.87 -15.12 7.05
CA GLY A 5 -4.78 -14.16 6.85
C GLY A 5 -3.94 -14.48 5.61
N CYS A 6 -3.65 -15.76 5.37
CA CYS A 6 -2.94 -16.19 4.17
C CYS A 6 -3.73 -15.88 2.89
N ILE A 7 -5.05 -16.09 2.90
CA ILE A 7 -5.92 -15.76 1.76
C ILE A 7 -5.95 -14.25 1.51
N TYR A 8 -6.10 -13.44 2.56
CA TYR A 8 -6.07 -11.98 2.43
C TYR A 8 -4.77 -11.48 1.79
N LYS A 9 -3.62 -11.95 2.29
CA LYS A 9 -2.31 -11.57 1.76
C LYS A 9 -2.06 -12.09 0.35
N TYR A 10 -2.59 -13.27 0.01
CA TYR A 10 -2.50 -13.80 -1.34
C TYR A 10 -3.30 -12.98 -2.35
N ILE A 11 -4.51 -12.55 -2.00
CA ILE A 11 -5.33 -11.67 -2.84
C ILE A 11 -4.61 -10.32 -3.04
N GLU A 12 -4.05 -9.75 -1.98
CA GLU A 12 -3.30 -8.49 -2.03
C GLU A 12 -2.07 -8.59 -2.96
N TYR A 13 -1.30 -9.68 -2.84
CA TYR A 13 -0.15 -9.96 -3.71
C TYR A 13 -0.55 -10.10 -5.18
N ARG A 14 -1.61 -10.88 -5.47
CA ARG A 14 -2.09 -11.08 -6.84
C ARG A 14 -2.67 -9.81 -7.46
N GLY A 15 -3.28 -8.94 -6.64
CA GLY A 15 -3.72 -7.61 -7.07
C GLY A 15 -2.55 -6.71 -7.45
N ALA A 16 -1.50 -6.68 -6.62
CA ALA A 16 -0.28 -5.91 -6.87
C ALA A 16 0.47 -6.40 -8.12
N GLU A 17 0.57 -7.72 -8.34
CA GLU A 17 1.19 -8.31 -9.52
C GLU A 17 0.43 -7.96 -10.81
N LYS A 18 -0.90 -7.92 -10.77
CA LYS A 18 -1.73 -7.53 -11.93
C LYS A 18 -1.57 -6.05 -12.28
N GLU A 19 -1.52 -5.18 -11.27
CA GLU A 19 -1.47 -3.73 -11.49
C GLU A 19 -0.06 -3.23 -11.84
N TRP A 20 0.99 -3.90 -11.34
CA TRP A 20 2.38 -3.41 -11.43
C TRP A 20 3.37 -4.40 -12.06
N GLY A 21 2.94 -5.62 -12.43
CA GLY A 21 3.78 -6.65 -13.05
C GLY A 21 4.70 -7.42 -12.10
N ASP A 22 5.00 -6.86 -10.92
CA ASP A 22 5.79 -7.49 -9.84
C ASP A 22 5.00 -7.39 -8.52
N GLY A 23 4.60 -8.51 -7.91
CA GLY A 23 3.77 -8.48 -6.70
C GLY A 23 4.44 -7.83 -5.48
N ILE A 24 5.73 -8.08 -5.25
CA ILE A 24 6.47 -7.49 -4.11
C ILE A 24 6.69 -5.98 -4.31
N ARG A 25 7.07 -5.57 -5.52
CA ARG A 25 7.26 -4.15 -5.84
C ARG A 25 5.93 -3.40 -5.89
N GLY A 26 4.88 -4.02 -6.43
CA GLY A 26 3.52 -3.47 -6.47
C GLY A 26 2.95 -3.19 -5.09
N LEU A 27 3.25 -4.01 -4.08
CA LEU A 27 2.88 -3.74 -2.68
C LEU A 27 3.56 -2.46 -2.16
N SER A 28 4.86 -2.30 -2.40
CA SER A 28 5.60 -1.10 -1.98
C SER A 28 5.12 0.17 -2.71
N LEU A 29 4.78 0.05 -4.00
CA LEU A 29 4.26 1.15 -4.81
C LEU A 29 2.86 1.57 -4.37
N ASN A 30 1.99 0.61 -4.07
CA ASN A 30 0.65 0.90 -3.57
C ASN A 30 0.69 1.57 -2.18
N ALA A 31 1.57 1.10 -1.29
CA ALA A 31 1.79 1.73 0.01
C ALA A 31 2.31 3.18 -0.12
N ALA A 32 3.28 3.41 -1.01
CA ALA A 32 3.80 4.75 -1.29
C ALA A 32 2.71 5.67 -1.88
N ARG A 33 1.93 5.19 -2.84
CA ARG A 33 0.80 5.93 -3.43
C ARG A 33 -0.25 6.29 -2.38
N TYR A 34 -0.62 5.33 -1.52
CA TYR A 34 -1.56 5.56 -0.43
C TYR A 34 -1.04 6.63 0.55
N ALA A 35 0.25 6.58 0.91
CA ALA A 35 0.87 7.57 1.79
C ALA A 35 0.86 8.97 1.15
N LEU A 36 1.24 9.09 -0.12
CA LEU A 36 1.27 10.37 -0.84
C LEU A 36 -0.10 11.02 -0.95
N LEU A 37 -1.13 10.26 -1.36
CA LEU A 37 -2.51 10.77 -1.47
C LEU A 37 -3.07 11.27 -0.12
N ARG A 38 -2.58 10.70 0.98
CA ARG A 38 -3.02 11.05 2.32
C ARG A 38 -2.24 12.25 2.90
N VAL A 39 -1.02 12.50 2.44
CA VAL A 39 -0.24 13.70 2.81
C VAL A 39 -0.87 14.97 2.25
N GLU A 40 -1.50 14.92 1.07
CA GLU A 40 -2.18 16.09 0.47
C GLU A 40 -3.33 16.66 1.32
N HIS A 41 -3.92 15.86 2.22
CA HIS A 41 -5.01 16.29 3.10
C HIS A 41 -4.55 16.76 4.50
N GLY A 42 -3.26 16.71 4.81
CA GLY A 42 -2.71 17.16 6.09
C GLY A 42 -2.47 18.67 6.16
N ALA A 43 -2.40 19.24 7.36
CA ALA A 43 -2.00 20.63 7.51
C ALA A 43 -0.59 20.83 6.89
N PRO A 44 -0.42 21.76 5.94
CA PRO A 44 0.82 21.91 5.16
C PRO A 44 2.05 22.30 5.98
N HIS A 45 1.85 22.67 7.25
CA HIS A 45 2.92 23.02 8.17
C HIS A 45 2.81 22.16 9.43
N THR A 46 3.71 21.20 9.56
CA THR A 46 4.04 20.67 10.89
C THR A 46 4.69 21.82 11.66
N LYS A 47 4.05 22.30 12.74
CA LYS A 47 4.57 23.41 13.56
C LYS A 47 5.87 23.07 14.33
N ASN A 48 6.46 21.91 14.05
CA ASN A 48 7.65 21.41 14.68
C ASN A 48 8.72 21.29 13.59
N TRP A 49 9.81 22.02 13.79
CA TRP A 49 11.09 21.67 13.19
C TRP A 49 11.75 20.59 14.05
#